data_AF-A0A2X3GJY2-F1
#
_entry.id   AF-A0A2X3GJY2-F1
#
_cell.length_a   1.000
_cell.length_b   1.000
_cell.length_c   1.000
_cell.angle_alpha   90.00
_cell.angle_beta   90.00
_cell.angle_gamma   90.00
#
_symmetry.space_group_name_H-M   'P 1'
#
loop_
_entity.id
_entity.type
_entity.pdbx_description
1 polymer ?
#
loop_
_entity_poly.entity_id
_entity_poly.type
_entity_poly.pdbx_seq_one_letter_code
_entity_poly.pdbx_strand_id
1 'polypeptide(L)'
;MTQPLAVIKGDLAAITAQLEQWRGVEQDPPVWLDIEITTEDYLHDIQRHIQALTEDLPVEVLLVRRSREQREKILLNAQRETLSELKVEEVFERRLALTEIDEMKRARLHELFAHTVHTLTAEDENA
;
A
#
# COMPACT_ATOMS: atom_id res chain seq x y z
N MET A 1 4.89 -25.69 -23.25
CA MET A 1 5.00 -24.28 -23.67
C MET A 1 5.66 -23.51 -22.53
N THR A 2 6.48 -22.51 -22.86
CA THR A 2 7.21 -21.69 -21.87
C THR A 2 6.55 -20.32 -21.78
N GLN A 3 6.26 -19.86 -20.57
CA GLN A 3 5.69 -18.54 -20.33
C GLN A 3 6.80 -17.55 -19.96
N PRO A 4 6.89 -16.36 -20.59
CA PRO A 4 7.88 -15.35 -20.21
C PRO A 4 7.55 -14.72 -18.85
N LEU A 5 8.58 -14.49 -18.03
CA LEU A 5 8.51 -13.83 -16.73
C LEU A 5 9.36 -12.56 -16.74
N ALA A 6 8.81 -11.45 -16.28
CA ALA A 6 9.50 -10.18 -16.09
C ALA A 6 9.34 -9.68 -14.65
N VAL A 7 10.41 -9.07 -14.14
CA VAL A 7 10.41 -8.41 -12.83
C VAL A 7 10.57 -6.92 -13.06
N ILE A 8 9.63 -6.13 -12.55
CA ILE A 8 9.68 -4.66 -12.63
C ILE A 8 9.74 -4.07 -11.23
N LYS A 9 10.54 -3.01 -11.07
CA LYS A 9 10.82 -2.43 -9.75
C LYS A 9 10.77 -0.90 -9.79
N GLY A 10 10.31 -0.30 -8.70
CA GLY A 10 10.35 1.15 -8.50
C GLY A 10 9.15 1.69 -7.74
N ASP A 11 9.00 3.00 -7.75
CA ASP A 11 7.76 3.65 -7.33
C ASP A 11 6.66 3.46 -8.37
N LEU A 12 5.43 3.89 -8.05
CA LEU A 12 4.29 3.71 -8.95
C LEU A 12 4.51 4.37 -10.33
N ALA A 13 5.21 5.51 -10.37
CA ALA A 13 5.50 6.21 -11.62
C ALA A 13 6.48 5.41 -12.49
N ALA A 14 7.55 4.88 -11.90
CA ALA A 14 8.52 4.04 -12.58
C ALA A 14 7.91 2.70 -13.05
N ILE A 15 7.02 2.10 -12.25
CA ILE A 15 6.27 0.90 -12.65
C ILE A 15 5.37 1.21 -13.85
N THR A 16 4.62 2.31 -13.79
CA THR A 16 3.75 2.74 -14.91
C THR A 16 4.55 2.94 -16.19
N ALA A 17 5.70 3.63 -16.11
CA ALA A 17 6.57 3.83 -17.26
C ALA A 17 7.13 2.52 -17.83
N GLN A 18 7.44 1.54 -16.98
CA GLN A 18 7.89 0.21 -17.42
C GLN A 18 6.76 -0.59 -18.08
N LEU A 19 5.52 -0.45 -17.60
CA LEU A 19 4.36 -1.14 -18.18
C LEU A 19 4.07 -0.71 -19.63
N GLU A 20 4.43 0.52 -20.00
CA GLU A 20 4.25 1.04 -21.36
C GLU A 20 4.96 0.22 -22.44
N GLN A 21 6.01 -0.54 -22.11
CA GLN A 21 6.71 -1.38 -23.09
C GLN A 21 5.84 -2.51 -23.66
N TRP A 22 4.75 -2.87 -22.97
CA TRP A 22 3.80 -3.89 -23.42
C TRP A 22 2.55 -3.29 -24.07
N ARG A 23 2.41 -1.95 -24.12
CA ARG A 23 1.26 -1.30 -24.73
C ARG A 23 1.30 -1.46 -26.24
N GLY A 24 0.23 -2.00 -26.83
CA GLY A 24 0.11 -2.21 -28.27
C GLY A 24 1.01 -3.31 -28.84
N VAL A 25 1.62 -4.13 -27.97
CA VAL A 25 2.35 -5.33 -28.37
C VAL A 25 1.38 -6.51 -28.38
N GLU A 26 1.38 -7.31 -29.43
CA GLU A 26 0.71 -8.62 -29.40
C GLU A 26 1.64 -9.64 -28.74
N GLN A 27 1.24 -10.17 -27.59
CA GLN A 27 1.97 -11.19 -26.85
C GLN A 27 1.03 -12.33 -26.46
N ASP A 28 1.33 -13.53 -26.96
CA ASP A 28 0.66 -14.78 -26.62
C ASP A 28 1.73 -15.89 -26.55
N PRO A 29 2.02 -16.45 -25.36
CA PRO A 29 1.32 -16.27 -24.08
C PRO A 29 1.65 -14.94 -23.36
N PRO A 30 0.75 -14.42 -22.49
CA PRO A 30 0.96 -13.16 -21.80
C PRO A 30 2.20 -13.19 -20.89
N VAL A 31 2.82 -12.03 -20.67
CA VAL A 31 4.02 -11.95 -19.82
C VAL A 31 3.62 -11.95 -18.35
N TRP A 32 4.21 -12.85 -17.57
CA TRP A 32 4.05 -12.87 -16.12
C TRP A 32 4.85 -11.77 -15.45
N LEU A 33 4.23 -11.01 -14.55
CA LEU A 33 4.87 -9.91 -13.82
C LEU A 33 5.00 -10.19 -12.33
N ASP A 34 6.23 -10.01 -11.80
CA ASP A 34 6.51 -9.78 -10.38
C ASP A 34 6.89 -8.30 -10.18
N ILE A 35 6.07 -7.59 -9.42
CA ILE A 35 6.18 -6.14 -9.24
C ILE A 35 6.70 -5.85 -7.82
N GLU A 36 7.87 -5.22 -7.74
CA GLU A 36 8.51 -4.84 -6.48
C GLU A 36 8.47 -3.32 -6.27
N ILE A 37 7.70 -2.88 -5.27
CA ILE A 37 7.41 -1.47 -5.05
C ILE A 37 8.22 -0.89 -3.92
N THR A 38 8.78 0.30 -4.15
CA THR A 38 9.68 0.98 -3.21
C THR A 38 9.01 2.12 -2.42
N THR A 39 7.77 2.51 -2.75
CA THR A 39 7.04 3.57 -2.03
C THR A 39 6.46 3.09 -0.71
N GLU A 40 6.17 4.03 0.19
CA GLU A 40 5.52 3.78 1.49
C GLU A 40 3.99 3.70 1.41
N ASP A 41 3.39 4.06 0.26
CA ASP A 41 1.94 4.06 0.03
C ASP A 41 1.29 2.72 0.38
N TYR A 42 0.01 2.75 0.77
CA TYR A 42 -0.71 1.59 1.28
C TYR A 42 -0.84 0.49 0.20
N LEU A 43 -0.43 -0.74 0.52
CA LEU A 43 -0.26 -1.81 -0.47
C LEU A 43 -1.57 -2.26 -1.14
N HIS A 44 -2.69 -2.13 -0.43
CA HIS A 44 -4.01 -2.46 -0.98
C HIS A 44 -4.40 -1.51 -2.12
N ASP A 45 -4.18 -0.20 -1.95
CA ASP A 45 -4.49 0.81 -2.97
C ASP A 45 -3.62 0.62 -4.21
N ILE A 46 -2.35 0.26 -3.97
CA ILE A 46 -1.39 -0.05 -5.02
C ILE A 46 -1.82 -1.25 -5.86
N GLN A 47 -2.28 -2.35 -5.24
CA GLN A 47 -2.74 -3.53 -5.99
C GLN A 47 -3.91 -3.18 -6.91
N ARG A 48 -4.88 -2.41 -6.41
CA ARG A 48 -6.01 -1.94 -7.21
C ARG A 48 -5.56 -1.05 -8.37
N HIS A 49 -4.60 -0.15 -8.13
CA HIS A 49 -4.06 0.73 -9.16
C HIS A 49 -3.32 -0.05 -10.25
N ILE A 50 -2.47 -1.02 -9.86
CA ILE A 50 -1.75 -1.87 -10.79
C ILE A 50 -2.71 -2.69 -11.66
N GLN A 51 -3.76 -3.28 -11.06
CA GLN A 51 -4.77 -4.02 -11.82
C GLN A 51 -5.40 -3.15 -12.92
N ALA A 52 -5.79 -1.92 -12.59
CA ALA A 52 -6.35 -0.98 -13.56
C ALA A 52 -5.36 -0.59 -14.67
N LEU A 53 -4.06 -0.47 -14.36
CA LEU A 53 -3.04 -0.17 -15.37
C LEU A 53 -2.75 -1.34 -16.31
N THR A 54 -2.93 -2.57 -15.84
CA THR A 54 -2.61 -3.79 -16.60
C THR A 54 -3.79 -4.42 -17.32
N GLU A 55 -5.01 -3.91 -17.13
CA GLU A 55 -6.25 -4.50 -17.67
C GLU A 55 -6.22 -4.64 -19.20
N ASP A 56 -5.64 -3.66 -19.90
CA ASP A 56 -5.53 -3.63 -21.36
C ASP A 56 -4.16 -4.08 -21.90
N LEU A 57 -3.30 -4.66 -21.04
CA LEU A 57 -1.95 -5.09 -21.42
C LEU A 57 -1.89 -6.61 -21.58
N PRO A 58 -1.04 -7.15 -22.48
CA PRO A 58 -0.86 -8.58 -22.67
C PRO A 58 0.03 -9.18 -21.56
N VAL A 59 -0.32 -8.93 -20.31
CA VAL A 59 0.45 -9.29 -19.11
C VAL A 59 -0.47 -9.87 -18.05
N GLU A 60 0.09 -10.71 -17.19
CA GLU A 60 -0.60 -11.27 -16.03
C GLU A 60 0.23 -11.00 -14.78
N VAL A 61 -0.36 -10.28 -13.83
CA VAL A 61 0.31 -9.92 -12.58
C VAL A 61 0.20 -11.08 -11.58
N LEU A 62 1.33 -11.72 -11.28
CA LEU A 62 1.38 -12.84 -10.34
C LEU A 62 1.60 -12.38 -8.90
N LEU A 63 2.41 -11.33 -8.71
CA LEU A 63 2.83 -10.87 -7.40
C LEU A 63 3.06 -9.36 -7.38
N VAL A 64 2.56 -8.71 -6.34
CA VAL A 64 2.90 -7.33 -5.98
C VAL A 64 3.43 -7.33 -4.56
N ARG A 65 4.66 -6.85 -4.36
CA ARG A 65 5.33 -6.85 -3.06
C ARG A 65 6.12 -5.56 -2.82
N ARG A 66 6.32 -5.20 -1.56
CA ARG A 66 7.29 -4.16 -1.20
C ARG A 66 8.72 -4.65 -1.36
N SER A 67 9.64 -3.71 -1.56
CA SER A 67 11.06 -3.99 -1.65
C SER A 67 11.60 -4.66 -0.40
N ARG A 68 12.58 -5.55 -0.56
CA ARG A 68 13.21 -6.25 0.57
C ARG A 68 13.91 -5.29 1.54
N GLU A 69 14.60 -4.27 1.06
CA GLU A 69 15.24 -3.25 1.91
C GLU A 69 14.22 -2.48 2.75
N GLN A 70 13.04 -2.20 2.17
CA GLN A 70 11.95 -1.57 2.91
C GLN A 70 11.33 -2.53 3.92
N ARG A 71 11.19 -3.82 3.59
CA ARG A 71 10.78 -4.84 4.56
C ARG A 71 11.76 -4.97 5.71
N GLU A 72 13.07 -4.93 5.45
CA GLU A 72 14.09 -4.97 6.50
C GLU A 72 14.07 -3.71 7.37
N LYS A 73 13.90 -2.51 6.79
CA LYS A 73 13.68 -1.27 7.56
C LYS A 73 12.39 -1.32 8.38
N ILE A 74 11.30 -1.83 7.81
CA ILE A 74 10.04 -2.03 8.53
C ILE A 74 10.21 -3.07 9.62
N LEU A 75 10.95 -4.16 9.41
CA LEU A 75 11.21 -5.21 10.42
C LEU A 75 12.13 -4.70 11.53
N LEU A 76 13.15 -3.92 11.19
CA LEU A 76 14.01 -3.22 12.16
C LEU A 76 13.21 -2.20 12.97
N ASN A 77 12.25 -1.52 12.34
CA ASN A 77 11.29 -0.66 13.04
C ASN A 77 10.24 -1.47 13.82
N ALA A 78 9.80 -2.64 13.35
CA ALA A 78 8.80 -3.51 13.97
C ALA A 78 9.36 -4.36 15.11
N GLN A 79 10.70 -4.44 15.26
CA GLN A 79 11.31 -4.81 16.55
C GLN A 79 10.96 -3.81 17.67
N ARG A 80 10.30 -2.68 17.33
CA ARG A 80 9.55 -1.83 18.24
C ARG A 80 8.05 -1.98 17.96
N GLU A 81 7.41 -2.95 18.64
CA GLU A 81 5.94 -3.17 18.71
C GLU A 81 5.23 -3.47 17.37
N THR A 82 4.40 -4.51 17.34
CA THR A 82 3.58 -4.84 16.16
C THR A 82 2.24 -4.10 16.17
N LEU A 83 1.61 -3.84 15.01
CA LEU A 83 0.29 -3.19 14.96
C LEU A 83 -0.80 -3.97 15.73
N SER A 84 -0.66 -5.30 15.85
CA SER A 84 -1.55 -6.14 16.66
C SER A 84 -1.41 -5.90 18.18
N GLU A 85 -0.33 -5.27 18.62
CA GLU A 85 -0.06 -4.93 20.01
C GLU A 85 -0.42 -3.48 20.34
N LEU A 86 -0.80 -2.67 19.34
CA LEU A 86 -1.13 -1.26 19.50
C LEU A 86 -2.64 -1.06 19.48
N LYS A 87 -3.12 -0.22 20.39
CA LYS A 87 -4.49 0.30 20.31
C LYS A 87 -4.63 1.26 19.14
N VAL A 88 -5.83 1.37 18.62
CA VAL A 88 -6.18 2.25 17.48
C VAL A 88 -5.83 3.72 17.80
N GLU A 89 -6.00 4.12 19.06
CA GLU A 89 -5.60 5.43 19.59
C GLU A 89 -4.08 5.64 19.54
N GLU A 90 -3.29 4.62 19.88
CA GLU A 90 -1.83 4.72 19.89
C GLU A 90 -1.25 4.84 18.47
N VAL A 91 -1.88 4.17 17.50
CA VAL A 91 -1.54 4.31 16.08
C VAL A 91 -1.86 5.72 15.59
N PHE A 92 -3.01 6.28 16.00
CA PHE A 92 -3.41 7.65 15.68
C PHE A 92 -2.41 8.68 16.23
N GLU A 93 -2.03 8.57 17.50
CA GLU A 93 -1.04 9.46 18.14
C GLU A 93 0.30 9.45 17.39
N ARG A 94 0.81 8.24 17.08
CA ARG A 94 2.08 8.09 16.35
C ARG A 94 2.01 8.71 14.97
N ARG A 95 0.87 8.58 14.28
CA ARG A 95 0.67 9.22 12.97
C ARG A 95 0.60 10.74 13.09
N LEU A 96 -0.08 11.24 14.12
CA LEU A 96 -0.23 12.67 14.39
C LEU A 96 1.11 13.33 14.78
N ALA A 97 2.01 12.59 15.44
CA ALA A 97 3.35 13.05 15.79
C ALA A 97 4.28 13.25 14.59
N LEU A 98 4.01 12.60 13.45
CA LEU A 98 4.78 12.75 12.21
C LEU A 98 4.33 13.95 11.36
N THR A 99 3.26 14.66 11.78
CA THR A 99 2.68 15.77 11.02
C THR A 99 2.91 17.08 11.76
N GLU A 100 3.45 18.10 11.07
CA GLU A 100 3.53 19.45 11.63
C GLU A 100 2.15 20.13 11.57
N ILE A 101 1.46 20.13 12.71
CA ILE A 101 0.17 20.80 12.89
C ILE A 101 0.17 21.61 14.19
N ASP A 102 -0.58 22.71 14.18
CA ASP A 102 -0.78 23.53 15.37
C ASP A 102 -1.65 22.81 16.43
N GLU A 103 -1.52 23.25 17.68
CA GLU A 103 -2.18 22.63 18.84
C GLU A 103 -3.71 22.66 18.71
N MET A 104 -4.27 23.69 18.07
CA MET A 104 -5.71 23.82 17.87
C MET A 104 -6.24 22.75 16.91
N LYS A 105 -5.53 22.50 15.80
CA LYS A 105 -5.85 21.41 14.88
C LYS A 105 -5.62 20.04 15.52
N ARG A 106 -4.55 19.89 16.29
CA ARG A 106 -4.27 18.65 17.04
C ARG A 106 -5.46 18.29 17.94
N ALA A 107 -5.89 19.23 18.79
CA ALA A 107 -7.04 19.03 19.68
C ALA A 107 -8.32 18.67 18.91
N ARG A 108 -8.59 19.36 17.79
CA ARG A 108 -9.77 19.07 16.97
C ARG A 108 -9.71 17.68 16.32
N LEU A 109 -8.54 17.23 15.90
CA LEU A 109 -8.34 15.91 15.32
C LEU A 109 -8.56 14.80 16.36
N HIS A 110 -8.11 14.98 17.62
CA HIS A 110 -8.40 14.02 18.69
C HIS A 110 -9.92 13.89 18.94
N GLU A 111 -10.63 15.00 18.98
CA GLU A 111 -12.07 15.01 19.24
C GLU A 111 -12.86 14.28 18.13
N LEU A 112 -12.54 14.58 16.86
CA LEU A 112 -13.18 13.93 15.71
C LEU A 112 -12.86 12.44 15.68
N PHE A 113 -11.61 12.06 15.94
CA PHE A 113 -11.18 10.67 15.97
C PHE A 113 -11.92 9.89 17.06
N ALA A 114 -11.96 10.39 18.29
CA ALA A 114 -12.66 9.76 19.41
C ALA A 114 -14.15 9.58 19.12
N HIS A 115 -14.79 10.58 18.51
CA HIS A 115 -16.20 10.50 18.11
C HIS A 115 -16.43 9.41 17.05
N THR A 116 -15.58 9.33 16.02
CA THR A 116 -15.71 8.33 14.96
C THR A 116 -15.49 6.91 15.49
N VAL A 117 -14.45 6.69 16.30
CA VAL A 117 -14.20 5.39 16.92
C VAL A 117 -15.40 4.98 17.77
N HIS A 118 -15.89 5.87 18.62
CA HIS A 118 -17.05 5.58 19.48
C HIS A 118 -18.30 5.22 18.67
N THR A 119 -18.56 5.94 17.58
CA THR A 119 -19.71 5.69 16.69
C THR A 119 -19.61 4.30 16.07
N LEU A 120 -18.45 3.94 15.51
CA LEU A 120 -18.25 2.64 14.86
C LEU A 120 -18.34 1.48 15.85
N THR A 121 -17.77 1.62 17.04
CA THR A 121 -17.88 0.59 18.10
C THR A 121 -19.30 0.44 18.62
N ALA A 122 -20.08 1.53 18.70
CA ALA A 122 -21.46 1.48 19.13
C ALA A 122 -22.39 0.88 18.07
N GLU A 123 -22.05 1.01 16.78
CA GLU A 123 -22.75 0.35 15.68
C GLU A 123 -22.47 -1.17 15.66
N ASP A 124 -21.22 -1.58 15.92
CA ASP A 124 -20.83 -3.00 16.01
C ASP A 124 -21.45 -3.73 17.23
N GLU A 125 -21.66 -3.05 18.36
CA GLU A 125 -22.30 -3.64 19.55
C GLU A 125 -23.82 -3.81 19.41
N ASN A 126 -24.44 -3.12 18.45
CA ASN A 126 -25.89 -3.15 18.19
C ASN A 126 -26.27 -4.03 16.98
N ALA A 127 -25.32 -4.74 16.37
CA ALA A 127 -25.49 -5.65 15.23
C ALA A 127 -25.44 -7.14 15.65
#